data_AF-A0AAV1J2B3-F1
#
_entry.id   AF-A0AAV1J2B3-F1
#
_cell.length_a   1.000
_cell.length_b   1.000
_cell.length_c   1.000
_cell.angle_alpha   90.00
_cell.angle_beta   90.00
_cell.angle_gamma   90.00
#
_symmetry.space_group_name_H-M   'P 1'
#
loop_
_entity.id
_entity.type
_entity.pdbx_description
1 polymer ?
#
loop_
_entity_poly.entity_id
_entity_poly.type
_entity_poly.pdbx_seq_one_letter_code
_entity_poly.pdbx_strand_id
1 'polypeptide(L)'
;MTHAAAKYVFLFQVNNKSLSFKFDLPLDDETRKSITDIFTKLTGLNVEQSVRCLEEKEWDLKLALEYFMKLLKLDNFECIRS
;
A
#
# COMPACT_ATOMS: atom_id res chain seq x y z
N MET A 1 20.43 11.91 -31.65
CA MET A 1 19.60 10.84 -31.07
C MET A 1 20.17 10.52 -29.69
N THR A 2 19.61 11.13 -28.63
CA THR A 2 20.09 10.95 -27.26
C THR A 2 19.11 10.06 -26.50
N HIS A 3 19.51 8.81 -26.25
CA HIS A 3 18.81 7.92 -25.33
C HIS A 3 18.99 8.45 -23.90
N ALA A 4 17.91 8.98 -23.32
CA ALA A 4 17.85 9.25 -21.89
C ALA A 4 17.60 7.92 -21.17
N ALA A 5 18.63 7.35 -20.56
CA ALA A 5 18.47 6.26 -19.62
C ALA A 5 17.82 6.84 -18.34
N ALA A 6 16.55 6.51 -18.10
CA ALA A 6 15.90 6.80 -16.84
C ALA A 6 16.65 6.08 -15.70
N LYS A 7 17.34 6.86 -14.87
CA LYS A 7 17.98 6.35 -13.67
C LYS A 7 16.90 6.11 -12.62
N TYR A 8 16.51 4.85 -12.41
CA TYR A 8 15.69 4.46 -11.27
C TYR A 8 16.54 4.56 -10.01
N VAL A 9 16.19 5.48 -9.10
CA VAL A 9 16.84 5.63 -7.80
C VAL A 9 15.96 4.95 -6.76
N PHE A 10 16.33 3.73 -6.36
CA PHE A 10 15.74 3.05 -5.20
C PHE A 10 16.53 3.45 -3.95
N LEU A 11 15.92 4.26 -3.08
CA LEU A 11 16.51 4.59 -1.78
C LEU A 11 16.16 3.49 -0.77
N PHE A 12 17.06 2.51 -0.62
CA PHE A 12 16.99 1.54 0.47
C PHE A 12 17.63 2.11 1.73
N GLN A 13 16.86 2.83 2.54
CA GLN A 13 17.31 3.23 3.87
C GLN A 13 16.96 2.10 4.87
N VAL A 14 17.84 1.11 4.98
CA VAL A 14 17.73 0.05 6.00
C VAL A 14 18.17 0.64 7.34
N ASN A 15 17.24 1.27 8.04
CA ASN A 15 17.35 1.51 9.47
C ASN A 15 16.51 0.47 10.20
N ASN A 16 17.06 -0.17 11.22
CA ASN A 16 16.59 -1.44 11.80
C ASN A 16 15.27 -1.34 12.62
N LYS A 17 14.42 -0.34 12.35
CA LYS A 17 13.09 -0.16 12.94
C LYS A 17 12.21 0.57 11.92
N SER A 18 11.16 -0.08 11.42
CA SER A 18 10.13 0.47 10.50
C SER A 18 10.53 0.59 9.02
N LEU A 19 10.24 -0.46 8.24
CA LEU A 19 10.02 -0.35 6.79
C LEU A 19 8.73 0.45 6.55
N SER A 20 8.83 1.77 6.34
CA SER A 20 7.75 2.56 5.75
C SER A 20 8.01 2.68 4.26
N PHE A 21 7.21 1.99 3.44
CA PHE A 21 7.23 2.15 1.99
C PHE A 21 6.37 3.37 1.64
N LYS A 22 6.99 4.55 1.65
CA LYS A 22 6.38 5.75 1.07
C LYS A 22 6.87 5.89 -0.36
N PHE A 23 5.94 6.03 -1.29
CA PHE A 23 6.26 6.33 -2.69
C PHE A 23 6.17 7.84 -2.88
N ASP A 24 7.31 8.51 -3.06
CA ASP A 24 7.39 9.97 -3.30
C ASP A 24 6.95 10.38 -4.72
N LEU A 25 6.54 9.41 -5.55
CA LEU A 25 6.02 9.60 -6.90
C LEU A 25 4.63 8.96 -7.00
N PRO A 26 3.73 9.50 -7.85
CA PRO A 26 2.46 8.85 -8.12
C PRO A 26 2.72 7.43 -8.62
N LEU A 27 2.18 6.46 -7.91
CA LEU A 27 2.31 5.06 -8.25
C LEU A 27 1.73 4.79 -9.63
N ASP A 28 2.52 4.16 -10.49
CA ASP A 28 2.01 3.63 -11.75
C ASP A 28 0.95 2.55 -11.48
N ASP A 29 0.15 2.26 -12.51
CA ASP A 29 -0.98 1.33 -12.39
C ASP A 29 -0.52 -0.11 -12.06
N GLU A 30 0.66 -0.52 -12.50
CA GLU A 30 1.21 -1.86 -12.26
C GLU A 30 1.64 -2.03 -10.80
N THR A 31 2.28 -1.00 -10.24
CA THR A 31 2.67 -0.97 -8.82
C THR A 31 1.42 -0.92 -7.93
N ARG A 32 0.41 -0.11 -8.27
CA ARG A 32 -0.88 -0.10 -7.54
C ARG A 32 -1.56 -1.46 -7.55
N LYS A 33 -1.60 -2.12 -8.70
CA LYS A 33 -2.15 -3.47 -8.83
C LYS A 33 -1.39 -4.46 -7.95
N SER A 34 -0.06 -4.43 -7.98
CA SER A 34 0.77 -5.34 -7.17
C SER A 34 0.57 -5.14 -5.67
N ILE A 35 0.52 -3.89 -5.19
CA ILE A 35 0.26 -3.57 -3.78
C ILE A 35 -1.15 -4.03 -3.38
N THR A 36 -2.14 -3.80 -4.23
CA THR A 36 -3.52 -4.24 -4.00
C THR A 36 -3.61 -5.75 -3.88
N ASP A 37 -2.95 -6.50 -4.77
CA ASP A 37 -2.92 -7.97 -4.74
C ASP A 37 -2.27 -8.49 -3.46
N ILE A 38 -1.17 -7.87 -3.02
CA ILE A 38 -0.49 -8.22 -1.76
C ILE A 38 -1.43 -7.94 -0.58
N PHE A 39 -2.04 -6.77 -0.52
CA PHE A 39 -2.93 -6.39 0.57
C PHE A 39 -4.17 -7.28 0.65
N THR A 40 -4.79 -7.58 -0.50
CA THR A 40 -5.92 -8.50 -0.64
C THR A 40 -5.55 -9.88 -0.08
N LYS A 41 -4.39 -10.42 -0.46
CA LYS A 41 -3.92 -11.73 0.04
C LYS A 41 -3.62 -11.74 1.54
N LEU A 42 -3.12 -10.64 2.08
CA LEU A 42 -2.79 -10.54 3.51
C LEU A 42 -4.02 -10.36 4.40
N THR A 43 -5.02 -9.61 3.92
CA THR A 43 -6.19 -9.21 4.71
C THR A 43 -7.42 -10.08 4.47
N GLY A 44 -7.46 -10.78 3.34
CA GLY A 44 -8.65 -11.53 2.90
C GLY A 44 -9.80 -10.64 2.43
N LEU A 45 -9.59 -9.32 2.34
CA LEU A 45 -10.57 -8.40 1.78
C LEU A 45 -10.73 -8.62 0.27
N ASN A 46 -11.84 -8.15 -0.29
CA ASN A 46 -11.95 -8.07 -1.74
C ASN A 46 -11.09 -6.92 -2.30
N VAL A 47 -10.94 -6.87 -3.62
CA VAL A 47 -10.08 -5.88 -4.30
C VAL A 47 -10.56 -4.46 -4.02
N GLU A 48 -11.86 -4.19 -4.05
CA GLU A 48 -12.42 -2.85 -3.85
C GLU A 48 -12.17 -2.32 -2.42
N GLN A 49 -12.41 -3.16 -1.41
CA GLN A 49 -12.12 -2.86 -0.02
C GLN A 49 -10.62 -2.65 0.23
N SER A 50 -9.79 -3.44 -0.44
CA SER A 50 -8.33 -3.32 -0.38
C SER A 50 -7.86 -1.99 -0.94
N VAL A 51 -8.37 -1.59 -2.12
CA VAL A 51 -8.07 -0.29 -2.73
C VAL A 51 -8.48 0.84 -1.81
N ARG A 52 -9.70 0.83 -1.26
CA ARG A 52 -10.17 1.87 -0.33
C ARG A 52 -9.27 2.01 0.90
N CYS A 53 -8.82 0.89 1.49
CA CYS A 53 -7.90 0.93 2.63
C CYS A 53 -6.52 1.49 2.26
N LEU A 54 -6.03 1.17 1.06
CA LEU A 54 -4.76 1.66 0.56
C LEU A 54 -4.83 3.16 0.24
N GLU A 55 -5.87 3.62 -0.46
CA GLU A 55 -6.10 5.03 -0.78
C GLU A 55 -6.21 5.90 0.48
N GLU A 56 -6.95 5.43 1.49
CA GLU A 56 -7.12 6.09 2.79
C GLU A 56 -5.80 6.29 3.55
N LYS A 57 -4.75 5.55 3.18
CA LYS A 57 -3.40 5.66 3.75
C LYS A 57 -2.36 5.99 2.69
N GLU A 58 -2.78 6.68 1.63
CA GLU A 58 -1.91 7.22 0.56
C GLU A 58 -1.02 6.14 -0.08
N TRP A 59 -1.58 4.93 -0.22
CA TRP A 59 -0.91 3.73 -0.75
C TRP A 59 0.31 3.26 0.06
N ASP A 60 0.47 3.74 1.30
CA ASP A 60 1.45 3.18 2.24
C ASP A 60 0.93 1.84 2.78
N LEU A 61 1.46 0.76 2.24
CA LEU A 61 1.05 -0.61 2.57
C LEU A 61 1.13 -0.90 4.08
N LYS A 62 2.15 -0.36 4.77
CA LYS A 62 2.33 -0.60 6.20
C LYS A 62 1.24 0.13 6.97
N LEU A 63 1.01 1.41 6.69
CA LEU A 63 -0.03 2.19 7.37
C LEU A 63 -1.43 1.64 7.08
N ALA A 64 -1.69 1.16 5.85
CA ALA A 64 -2.92 0.49 5.50
C ALA A 64 -3.14 -0.81 6.31
N LEU A 65 -2.09 -1.62 6.50
CA LEU A 65 -2.17 -2.84 7.31
C LEU A 65 -2.39 -2.51 8.79
N GLU A 66 -1.69 -1.51 9.32
CA GLU A 66 -1.90 -1.03 10.69
C GLU A 66 -3.32 -0.50 10.91
N TYR A 67 -3.86 0.21 9.93
CA TYR A 67 -5.24 0.69 9.94
C TYR A 67 -6.24 -0.47 9.90
N PHE A 68 -6.07 -1.42 8.98
CA PHE A 68 -6.89 -2.62 8.91
C PHE A 68 -6.88 -3.41 10.23
N MET A 69 -5.70 -3.68 10.80
CA MET A 69 -5.59 -4.37 12.09
C MET A 69 -6.26 -3.62 13.23
N LYS A 70 -6.30 -2.28 13.21
CA LYS A 70 -7.07 -1.50 14.19
C LYS A 70 -8.57 -1.67 13.99
N LEU A 71 -9.06 -1.68 12.75
CA LEU A 71 -10.48 -1.95 12.46
C LEU A 71 -10.91 -3.35 12.95
N LEU A 72 -10.07 -4.37 12.71
CA LEU A 72 -10.28 -5.72 13.22
C LEU A 72 -10.42 -5.76 14.75
N LYS A 73 -9.56 -5.03 15.46
CA LYS A 73 -9.54 -4.99 16.93
C LYS A 73 -10.71 -4.21 17.54
N LEU A 74 -11.34 -3.34 16.76
CA LEU A 74 -12.47 -2.51 17.20
C LEU A 74 -13.83 -3.16 16.89
N ASP A 75 -13.87 -4.37 16.34
CA ASP A 75 -15.08 -5.05 15.81
C ASP A 75 -15.90 -4.20 14.79
N ASN A 76 -15.29 -3.12 14.27
CA ASN A 76 -15.92 -2.13 13.40
C ASN A 76 -15.85 -2.54 11.91
N PHE A 77 -16.21 -3.79 11.61
CA PHE A 77 -16.22 -4.30 10.23
C PHE A 77 -17.30 -3.68 9.34
N GLU A 78 -18.31 -3.02 9.91
CA GLU A 78 -19.39 -2.40 9.12
C GLU A 78 -18.89 -1.31 8.17
N CYS A 79 -17.75 -0.67 8.47
CA CYS A 79 -17.16 0.36 7.62
C CYS A 79 -16.45 -0.21 6.37
N ILE A 80 -16.09 -1.50 6.39
CA ILE A 80 -15.43 -2.18 5.26
C ILE A 80 -16.47 -2.87 4.37
N ARG A 81 -17.64 -3.23 4.89
CA ARG A 81 -18.65 -4.06 4.19
C ARG A 81 -19.64 -3.27 3.31
N SER A 82 -19.65 -1.94 3.36
CA SER A 82 -20.61 -1.08 2.65
C SER A 82 -20.08 -0.52 1.34
#